data_AF-A0A4S3K7V3-F1
#
_entry.id   AF-A0A4S3K7V3-F1
#
_cell.length_a   1.000
_cell.length_b   1.000
_cell.length_c   1.000
_cell.angle_alpha   90.00
_cell.angle_beta   90.00
_cell.angle_gamma   90.00
#
_symmetry.space_group_name_H-M   'P 1'
#
loop_
_entity.id
_entity.type
_entity.pdbx_description
1 polymer ?
#
loop_
_entity_poly.entity_id
_entity_poly.type
_entity_poly.pdbx_seq_one_letter_code
_entity_poly.pdbx_strand_id
1 'polypeptide(L)'
;MEQLFRLVDSNATLYAAALLFTVGVVLWLAWARFFHEREGLKRVPHFVMALSVLVFFVGRYAHAATNGLEGVACVAGRYSLRLVCFSHDERAGMYWGVAALQTFISAVLLIAAVLVLVHLARPGKSDNRVWAASRLRRADNAGWPVAGQARREGTFRLFLFASWTITLATLAWVAVSLNRVDAVRGQVAEAFASVAFERGTVETYLQDHGRLPEDNKAAALPSPAELHRRNLSEVEVIKGSLLLKFDAATADVHLAGHQVLLIAVRDGRQVHWHCATFDVDDRYLPVHCSANL
;
A
#
# COMPACT_ATOMS: atom_id res chain seq x y z
N MET A 1 21.17 13.77 1.52
CA MET A 1 21.51 12.88 2.66
C MET A 1 20.46 12.92 3.77
N GLU A 2 19.76 14.02 4.02
CA GLU A 2 18.70 14.11 5.05
C GLU A 2 17.50 13.18 4.85
N GLN A 3 17.11 12.86 3.61
CA GLN A 3 16.01 11.92 3.36
C GLN A 3 16.37 10.47 3.72
N LEU A 4 17.65 10.11 3.72
CA LEU A 4 18.09 8.76 4.07
C LEU A 4 18.00 8.52 5.59
N PHE A 5 18.29 9.55 6.39
CA PHE A 5 18.17 9.48 7.86
C PHE A 5 16.71 9.36 8.33
N ARG A 6 15.77 10.05 7.68
CA ARG A 6 14.33 9.92 8.02
C ARG A 6 13.74 8.54 7.69
N LEU A 7 14.21 7.90 6.62
CA LEU A 7 13.75 6.56 6.23
C LEU A 7 14.24 5.47 7.20
N VAL A 8 15.46 5.65 7.75
CA VAL A 8 16.02 4.74 8.76
C VAL A 8 15.27 4.86 10.09
N ASP A 9 14.85 6.07 10.47
CA ASP A 9 14.16 6.32 11.74
C ASP A 9 12.74 5.71 11.79
N SER A 10 12.00 5.80 10.69
CA SER A 10 10.65 5.20 10.59
C SER A 10 10.67 3.68 10.57
N ASN A 11 11.73 3.06 10.04
CA ASN A 11 11.89 1.61 10.07
C ASN A 11 12.44 1.13 11.43
N ALA A 12 13.34 1.89 12.07
CA ALA A 12 13.90 1.57 13.38
C ALA A 12 12.82 1.49 14.47
N THR A 13 11.86 2.42 14.46
CA THR A 13 10.70 2.41 15.36
C THR A 13 9.80 1.20 15.12
N LEU A 14 9.61 0.80 13.86
CA LEU A 14 8.82 -0.38 13.49
C LEU A 14 9.48 -1.67 13.96
N TYR A 15 10.81 -1.80 13.79
CA TYR A 15 11.59 -2.95 14.29
C TYR A 15 11.68 -2.99 15.82
N ALA A 16 11.86 -1.85 16.49
CA ALA A 16 11.87 -1.76 17.95
C ALA A 16 10.52 -2.16 18.56
N ALA A 17 9.41 -1.72 17.98
CA ALA A 17 8.08 -2.12 18.42
C ALA A 17 7.82 -3.62 18.21
N ALA A 18 8.25 -4.19 17.09
CA ALA A 18 8.16 -5.63 16.85
C ALA A 18 9.02 -6.44 17.85
N LEU A 19 10.23 -5.96 18.17
CA LEU A 19 11.12 -6.56 19.15
C LEU A 19 10.55 -6.52 20.57
N LEU A 20 9.96 -5.40 20.98
CA LEU A 20 9.32 -5.27 22.30
C LEU A 20 8.09 -6.19 22.42
N PHE A 21 7.31 -6.34 21.34
CA PHE A 21 6.20 -7.27 21.32
C PHE A 21 6.67 -8.73 21.44
N THR A 22 7.70 -9.14 20.70
CA THR A 22 8.23 -10.50 20.78
C THR A 22 8.85 -10.79 22.15
N VAL A 23 9.60 -9.85 22.73
CA VAL A 23 10.14 -9.97 24.10
C VAL A 23 9.00 -10.09 25.12
N GLY A 24 7.93 -9.31 24.98
CA GLY A 24 6.74 -9.39 25.83
C GLY A 24 6.05 -10.76 25.78
N VAL A 25 5.91 -11.33 24.58
CA VAL A 25 5.33 -12.68 24.39
C VAL A 25 6.24 -13.76 25.00
N VAL A 26 7.57 -13.65 24.84
CA VAL A 26 8.53 -14.62 25.40
C VAL A 26 8.55 -14.57 26.92
N LEU A 27 8.61 -13.38 27.53
CA LEU A 27 8.53 -13.20 28.98
C LEU A 27 7.21 -13.73 29.55
N TRP A 28 6.11 -13.54 28.82
CA TRP A 28 4.81 -14.09 29.19
C TRP A 28 4.79 -15.62 29.14
N LEU A 29 5.32 -16.25 28.09
CA LEU A 29 5.43 -17.71 28.01
C LEU A 29 6.30 -18.28 29.14
N ALA A 30 7.40 -17.59 29.49
CA ALA A 30 8.25 -17.95 30.61
C ALA A 30 7.49 -17.84 31.96
N TRP A 31 6.73 -16.77 32.15
CA TRP A 31 5.92 -16.53 33.36
C TRP A 31 4.77 -17.55 33.49
N ALA A 32 4.05 -17.83 32.40
CA ALA A 32 2.96 -18.81 32.36
C ALA A 32 3.42 -20.23 32.68
N ARG A 33 4.67 -20.57 32.32
CA ARG A 33 5.29 -21.86 32.67
C ARG A 33 5.62 -21.96 34.15
N PHE A 34 5.92 -20.85 34.82
CA PHE A 34 6.40 -20.85 36.21
C PHE A 34 5.28 -20.79 37.26
N PHE A 35 4.11 -20.21 36.93
CA PHE A 35 3.02 -19.98 37.89
C PHE A 35 1.75 -20.81 37.62
N HIS A 36 1.91 -22.12 37.40
CA HIS A 36 0.81 -23.01 36.96
C HIS A 36 -0.29 -23.27 38.03
N GLU A 37 0.01 -23.10 39.33
CA GLU A 37 -0.82 -23.67 40.42
C GLU A 37 -1.80 -22.73 41.16
N ARG A 38 -1.75 -21.40 41.00
CA ARG A 38 -2.72 -20.51 41.69
C ARG A 38 -3.92 -20.18 40.80
N GLU A 39 -5.04 -20.86 41.03
CA GLU A 39 -6.27 -20.76 40.22
C GLU A 39 -6.88 -19.35 40.12
N GLY A 40 -6.67 -18.49 41.12
CA GLY A 40 -7.18 -17.12 41.10
C GLY A 40 -6.44 -16.17 40.14
N LEU A 41 -5.17 -16.46 39.80
CA LEU A 41 -4.33 -15.55 39.04
C LEU A 41 -4.43 -15.73 37.51
N LYS A 42 -5.20 -16.71 37.03
CA LYS A 42 -5.30 -17.05 35.58
C LYS A 42 -6.11 -16.04 34.76
N ARG A 43 -6.96 -15.19 35.37
CA ARG A 43 -7.78 -14.19 34.63
C ARG A 43 -7.05 -12.89 34.33
N VAL A 44 -6.17 -12.45 35.23
CA VAL A 44 -5.34 -11.25 35.08
C VAL A 44 -4.47 -11.27 33.81
N PRO A 45 -3.74 -12.37 33.47
CA PRO A 45 -2.85 -12.36 32.31
C PRO A 45 -3.58 -12.30 30.97
N HIS A 46 -4.79 -12.85 30.85
CA HIS A 46 -5.55 -12.78 29.60
C HIS A 46 -6.05 -11.36 29.31
N PHE A 47 -6.47 -10.64 30.35
CA PHE A 47 -6.88 -9.24 30.24
C PHE A 47 -5.68 -8.34 29.88
N VAL A 48 -4.54 -8.55 30.53
CA VAL A 48 -3.29 -7.82 30.22
C VAL A 48 -2.84 -8.10 28.78
N MET A 49 -3.01 -9.32 28.27
CA MET A 49 -2.65 -9.66 26.89
C MET A 49 -3.58 -8.99 25.87
N ALA A 50 -4.90 -9.00 26.12
CA ALA A 50 -5.88 -8.31 25.28
C ALA A 50 -5.64 -6.78 25.26
N LEU A 51 -5.32 -6.20 26.43
CA LEU A 51 -5.01 -4.78 26.54
C LEU A 51 -3.70 -4.41 25.84
N SER A 52 -2.66 -5.24 25.96
CA SER A 52 -1.37 -5.02 25.28
C SER A 52 -1.49 -5.11 23.76
N VAL A 53 -2.28 -6.07 23.24
CA VAL A 53 -2.56 -6.16 21.79
C VAL A 53 -3.37 -4.95 21.34
N LEU A 54 -4.38 -4.54 22.10
CA LEU A 54 -5.19 -3.35 21.80
C LEU A 54 -4.32 -2.09 21.76
N VAL A 55 -3.48 -1.87 22.79
CA VAL A 55 -2.58 -0.70 22.86
C VAL A 55 -1.54 -0.73 21.74
N PHE A 56 -1.03 -1.91 21.36
CA PHE A 56 -0.11 -2.04 20.23
C PHE A 56 -0.78 -1.70 18.88
N PHE A 57 -2.01 -2.17 18.66
CA PHE A 57 -2.77 -1.87 17.45
C PHE A 57 -3.20 -0.40 17.40
N VAL A 58 -3.71 0.15 18.50
CA VAL A 58 -4.09 1.56 18.60
C VAL A 58 -2.86 2.47 18.49
N GLY A 59 -1.73 2.10 19.09
CA GLY A 59 -0.47 2.85 18.99
C GLY A 59 0.16 2.80 17.59
N ARG A 60 0.16 1.63 16.92
CA ARG A 60 0.57 1.49 15.51
C ARG A 60 -0.34 2.29 14.59
N TYR A 61 -1.64 2.27 14.84
CA TYR A 61 -2.63 3.01 14.05
C TYR A 61 -2.50 4.52 14.26
N ALA A 62 -2.33 4.98 15.50
CA ALA A 62 -2.10 6.37 15.83
C ALA A 62 -0.77 6.87 15.25
N HIS A 63 0.31 6.09 15.33
CA HIS A 63 1.61 6.45 14.75
C HIS A 63 1.58 6.48 13.22
N ALA A 64 0.91 5.53 12.57
CA ALA A 64 0.70 5.54 11.12
C ALA A 64 -0.18 6.73 10.69
N ALA A 65 -1.17 7.09 11.51
CA ALA A 65 -2.00 8.26 11.27
C ALA A 65 -1.22 9.57 11.46
N THR A 66 -0.47 9.74 12.55
CA THR A 66 0.22 11.00 12.89
C THR A 66 1.49 11.23 12.07
N ASN A 67 2.23 10.17 11.70
CA ASN A 67 3.48 10.31 10.96
C ASN A 67 3.31 10.05 9.46
N GLY A 68 2.18 9.50 9.02
CA GLY A 68 1.76 9.50 7.61
C GLY A 68 1.12 10.82 7.16
N LEU A 69 0.97 11.79 8.06
CA LEU A 69 0.30 13.07 7.84
C LEU A 69 1.21 14.16 7.25
N GLU A 70 2.53 13.94 7.13
CA GLU A 70 3.43 14.89 6.47
C GLU A 70 4.30 14.21 5.41
N GLY A 71 3.72 14.02 4.22
CA GLY A 71 4.49 13.90 2.98
C GLY A 71 4.80 12.48 2.51
N VAL A 72 4.09 12.08 1.46
CA VAL A 72 4.55 11.15 0.42
C VAL A 72 5.04 9.78 0.90
N ALA A 73 4.17 8.78 0.87
CA ALA A 73 4.59 7.39 1.03
C ALA A 73 5.38 6.96 -0.22
N CYS A 74 6.68 6.74 -0.09
CA CYS A 74 7.49 6.16 -1.15
C CYS A 74 7.86 4.71 -0.82
N VAL A 75 7.52 3.76 -1.68
CA VAL A 75 7.93 2.35 -1.54
C VAL A 75 9.16 2.12 -2.40
N ALA A 76 10.30 1.83 -1.75
CA ALA A 76 11.51 1.40 -2.45
C ALA A 76 11.46 -0.12 -2.65
N GLY A 77 11.35 -0.57 -3.90
CA GLY A 77 11.46 -1.98 -4.25
C GLY A 77 12.87 -2.49 -3.99
N ARG A 78 13.01 -3.63 -3.28
CA ARG A 78 14.29 -4.20 -2.81
C ARG A 78 15.34 -4.51 -3.90
N TYR A 79 14.99 -4.38 -5.18
CA TYR A 79 15.86 -4.66 -6.33
C TYR A 79 15.73 -3.65 -7.48
N SER A 80 15.03 -2.53 -7.29
CA SER A 80 14.87 -1.50 -8.33
C SER A 80 15.13 -0.13 -7.72
N LEU A 81 16.08 0.61 -8.27
CA LEU A 81 16.42 1.99 -7.89
C LEU A 81 15.30 3.01 -8.16
N ARG A 82 14.07 2.58 -8.51
CA ARG A 82 12.92 3.47 -8.70
C ARG A 82 12.13 3.61 -7.40
N LEU A 83 12.21 4.77 -6.77
CA LEU A 83 11.25 5.20 -5.74
C LEU A 83 9.92 5.54 -6.42
N VAL A 84 8.83 4.88 -6.04
CA VAL A 84 7.47 5.27 -6.41
C VAL A 84 6.87 5.99 -5.21
N CYS A 85 6.47 7.24 -5.42
CA CYS A 85 6.03 8.18 -4.39
C CYS A 85 4.57 8.60 -4.63
N PHE A 86 3.71 8.43 -3.63
CA PHE A 86 2.26 8.72 -3.74
C PHE A 86 1.91 10.08 -3.10
N SER A 87 1.30 10.97 -3.89
CA SER A 87 0.74 12.25 -3.42
C SER A 87 -0.74 12.08 -3.03
N HIS A 88 -1.12 12.64 -1.88
CA HIS A 88 -2.42 12.46 -1.27
C HIS A 88 -3.35 13.61 -1.66
N ASP A 89 -4.18 13.44 -2.69
CA ASP A 89 -5.40 14.24 -2.75
C ASP A 89 -6.57 13.62 -3.53
N GLU A 90 -7.77 14.08 -3.16
CA GLU A 90 -9.12 13.86 -3.71
C GLU A 90 -10.08 12.84 -3.08
N ARG A 91 -9.70 11.88 -2.21
CA ARG A 91 -10.70 11.04 -1.50
C ARG A 91 -10.35 10.66 -0.07
N ALA A 92 -9.86 11.62 0.72
CA ALA A 92 -9.65 11.41 2.15
C ALA A 92 -10.89 10.83 2.84
N GLY A 93 -12.09 11.37 2.57
CA GLY A 93 -13.33 10.91 3.22
C GLY A 93 -13.69 9.44 2.94
N MET A 94 -13.44 8.94 1.72
CA MET A 94 -13.75 7.54 1.37
C MET A 94 -12.73 6.59 2.01
N TYR A 95 -11.45 6.98 2.03
CA TYR A 95 -10.41 6.24 2.75
C TYR A 95 -10.71 6.16 4.24
N TRP A 96 -11.01 7.30 4.87
CA TRP A 96 -11.38 7.36 6.29
C TRP A 96 -12.67 6.58 6.58
N GLY A 97 -13.65 6.61 5.70
CA GLY A 97 -14.87 5.81 5.83
C GLY A 97 -14.61 4.31 5.80
N VAL A 98 -13.78 3.83 4.86
CA VAL A 98 -13.39 2.41 4.76
C VAL A 98 -12.54 2.00 5.96
N ALA A 99 -11.59 2.84 6.39
CA ALA A 99 -10.75 2.58 7.55
C ALA A 99 -11.57 2.55 8.86
N ALA A 100 -12.51 3.48 9.04
CA ALA A 100 -13.43 3.51 10.18
C ALA A 100 -14.35 2.28 10.20
N LEU A 101 -14.86 1.87 9.04
CA LEU A 101 -15.69 0.67 8.94
C LEU A 101 -14.90 -0.61 9.27
N GLN A 102 -13.66 -0.71 8.77
CA GLN A 102 -12.80 -1.87 9.02
C GLN A 102 -12.36 -1.97 10.48
N THR A 103 -12.02 -0.84 11.11
CA THR A 103 -11.69 -0.79 12.54
C THR A 103 -12.92 -1.14 13.39
N PHE A 104 -14.10 -0.66 13.01
CA PHE A 104 -15.36 -1.04 13.66
C PHE A 104 -15.66 -2.54 13.56
N ILE A 105 -15.57 -3.13 12.36
CA ILE A 105 -15.79 -4.58 12.16
C ILE A 105 -14.78 -5.39 12.97
N SER A 106 -13.52 -4.99 12.98
CA SER A 106 -12.46 -5.67 13.75
C SER A 106 -12.72 -5.61 15.26
N ALA A 107 -13.16 -4.46 15.76
CA ALA A 107 -13.54 -4.30 17.16
C ALA A 107 -14.74 -5.17 17.53
N VAL A 108 -15.77 -5.23 16.68
CA VAL A 108 -16.95 -6.09 16.89
C VAL A 108 -16.56 -7.57 16.92
N LEU A 109 -15.70 -8.02 16.00
CA LEU A 109 -15.21 -9.40 15.99
C LEU A 109 -14.39 -9.75 17.24
N LEU A 110 -13.56 -8.83 17.73
CA LEU A 110 -12.83 -8.98 18.98
C LEU A 110 -13.78 -9.09 20.19
N ILE A 111 -14.79 -8.23 20.27
CA ILE A 111 -15.80 -8.27 21.34
C ILE A 111 -16.56 -9.60 21.29
N ALA A 112 -16.99 -10.04 20.11
CA ALA A 112 -17.68 -11.32 19.93
C ALA A 112 -16.80 -12.50 20.38
N ALA A 113 -15.51 -12.50 20.00
CA ALA A 113 -14.56 -13.53 20.44
C ALA A 113 -14.39 -13.56 21.96
N VAL A 114 -14.27 -12.40 22.61
CA VAL A 114 -14.20 -12.28 24.08
C VAL A 114 -15.48 -12.82 24.72
N LEU A 115 -16.67 -12.46 24.20
CA LEU A 115 -17.95 -12.95 24.72
C LEU A 115 -18.07 -14.47 24.63
N VAL A 116 -17.63 -15.07 23.51
CA VAL A 116 -17.58 -16.53 23.34
C VAL A 116 -16.63 -17.16 24.36
N LEU A 117 -15.43 -16.59 24.56
CA LEU A 117 -14.48 -17.08 25.56
C LEU A 117 -15.04 -16.99 26.98
N VAL A 118 -15.71 -15.89 27.34
CA VAL A 118 -16.37 -15.72 28.64
C VAL A 118 -17.50 -16.74 28.82
N HIS A 119 -18.29 -17.00 27.77
CA HIS A 119 -19.34 -18.01 27.82
C HIS A 119 -18.77 -19.42 28.01
N LEU A 120 -17.67 -19.75 27.33
CA LEU A 120 -16.98 -21.04 27.48
C LEU A 120 -16.27 -21.17 28.83
N ALA A 121 -15.93 -20.06 29.48
CA ALA A 121 -15.30 -20.02 30.80
C ALA A 121 -16.30 -20.04 31.96
N ARG A 122 -17.62 -19.95 31.71
CA ARG A 122 -18.62 -20.18 32.76
C ARG A 122 -18.54 -21.65 33.15
N PRO A 123 -18.07 -21.99 34.36
CA PRO A 123 -18.06 -23.37 34.81
C PRO A 123 -19.50 -23.86 34.79
N GLY A 124 -19.75 -24.92 34.03
CA GLY A 124 -21.02 -25.63 34.09
C GLY A 124 -21.33 -25.88 35.55
N LYS A 125 -22.51 -25.44 36.00
CA LYS A 125 -23.02 -25.64 37.35
C LYS A 125 -23.04 -27.16 37.60
N SER A 126 -21.94 -27.68 38.12
CA SER A 126 -21.81 -29.05 38.61
C SER A 126 -22.88 -29.20 39.68
N ASP A 127 -23.95 -29.90 39.33
CA ASP A 127 -25.05 -30.21 40.24
C ASP A 127 -24.46 -31.08 41.37
N ASN A 128 -24.15 -30.45 42.51
CA ASN A 128 -23.52 -31.07 43.67
C ASN A 128 -24.42 -32.10 44.40
N ARG A 129 -25.41 -32.68 43.72
CA ARG A 129 -26.35 -33.65 44.28
C ARG A 129 -25.91 -35.11 44.17
N VAL A 130 -24.69 -35.40 43.73
CA VAL A 130 -24.21 -36.80 43.55
C VAL A 130 -23.21 -37.27 44.63
N TRP A 131 -22.67 -36.38 45.48
CA TRP A 131 -21.63 -36.75 46.45
C TRP A 131 -22.12 -37.27 47.82
N ALA A 132 -23.37 -37.73 47.92
CA ALA A 132 -23.86 -38.40 49.12
C ALA A 132 -23.92 -39.95 49.01
N ALA A 133 -23.61 -40.55 47.85
CA ALA A 133 -23.94 -41.97 47.61
C ALA A 133 -22.78 -42.88 47.16
N SER A 134 -21.51 -42.50 47.29
CA SER A 134 -20.39 -43.27 46.71
C SER A 134 -19.29 -43.68 47.69
N ARG A 135 -19.66 -44.12 48.91
CA ARG A 135 -18.70 -44.81 49.81
C ARG A 135 -18.78 -46.35 49.79
N LEU A 136 -19.55 -46.96 48.88
CA LEU A 136 -19.61 -48.42 48.75
C LEU A 136 -19.79 -48.89 47.30
N ARG A 137 -18.70 -48.91 46.53
CA ARG A 137 -18.33 -50.01 45.60
C ARG A 137 -17.11 -49.66 44.73
N ARG A 138 -15.98 -50.25 45.11
CA ARG A 138 -15.06 -51.06 44.30
C ARG A 138 -15.03 -50.82 42.77
N ALA A 139 -13.84 -50.43 42.30
CA ALA A 139 -13.13 -50.78 41.06
C ALA A 139 -13.96 -51.19 39.83
N ASP A 140 -13.94 -50.36 38.78
CA ASP A 140 -13.34 -50.71 37.48
C ASP A 140 -13.39 -49.51 36.51
N ASN A 141 -12.48 -49.52 35.54
CA ASN A 141 -12.42 -48.68 34.34
C ASN A 141 -11.72 -47.31 34.44
N ALA A 142 -10.42 -47.36 34.16
CA ALA A 142 -9.70 -46.32 33.46
C ALA A 142 -10.32 -46.09 32.07
N GLY A 143 -10.83 -44.89 31.82
CA GLY A 143 -11.37 -44.48 30.52
C GLY A 143 -11.52 -42.97 30.49
N TRP A 144 -10.51 -42.28 29.99
CA TRP A 144 -10.43 -40.81 29.91
C TRP A 144 -11.55 -40.20 29.05
N PRO A 145 -12.17 -39.07 29.44
CA PRO A 145 -13.04 -38.34 28.53
C PRO A 145 -12.23 -37.34 27.70
N VAL A 146 -11.75 -37.74 26.51
CA VAL A 146 -11.02 -36.85 25.57
C VAL A 146 -11.95 -36.30 24.45
N ALA A 147 -13.27 -36.48 24.55
CA ALA A 147 -14.19 -36.13 23.46
C ALA A 147 -14.46 -34.62 23.29
N GLY A 148 -14.15 -33.77 24.28
CA GLY A 148 -14.46 -32.32 24.24
C GLY A 148 -13.39 -31.45 23.58
N GLN A 149 -12.17 -31.95 23.41
CA GLN A 149 -10.99 -31.13 23.07
C GLN A 149 -10.76 -31.05 21.55
N ALA A 150 -11.08 -32.10 20.79
CA ALA A 150 -10.85 -32.18 19.35
C ALA A 150 -11.73 -31.23 18.51
N ARG A 151 -12.96 -30.91 18.96
CA ARG A 151 -13.86 -30.00 18.22
C ARG A 151 -13.46 -28.52 18.35
N ARG A 152 -12.62 -28.20 19.33
CA ARG A 152 -12.26 -26.82 19.73
C ARG A 152 -11.07 -26.26 18.94
N GLU A 153 -10.20 -27.12 18.40
CA GLU A 153 -9.05 -26.71 17.58
C GLU A 153 -9.44 -26.33 16.15
N GLY A 154 -10.46 -27.00 15.58
CA GLY A 154 -10.92 -26.73 14.21
C GLY A 154 -11.53 -25.33 14.06
N THR A 155 -12.29 -24.87 15.05
CA THR A 155 -12.94 -23.55 15.02
C THR A 155 -11.94 -22.40 15.12
N PHE A 156 -10.90 -22.56 15.93
CA PHE A 156 -9.84 -21.56 16.10
C PHE A 156 -8.98 -21.42 14.83
N ARG A 157 -8.62 -22.53 14.19
CA ARG A 157 -7.87 -22.52 12.92
C ARG A 157 -8.65 -21.83 11.79
N LEU A 158 -9.96 -22.07 11.72
CA LEU A 158 -10.82 -21.43 10.71
C LEU A 158 -10.86 -19.90 10.89
N PHE A 159 -10.92 -19.44 12.15
CA PHE A 159 -10.93 -18.01 12.47
C PHE A 159 -9.62 -17.31 12.10
N LEU A 160 -8.47 -17.94 12.42
CA LEU A 160 -7.16 -17.40 12.03
C LEU A 160 -7.03 -17.29 10.51
N PHE A 161 -7.43 -18.32 9.77
CA PHE A 161 -7.40 -18.31 8.31
C PHE A 161 -8.32 -17.21 7.74
N ALA A 162 -9.55 -17.09 8.25
CA ALA A 162 -10.48 -16.05 7.82
C ALA A 162 -9.97 -14.63 8.11
N SER A 163 -9.32 -14.41 9.27
CA SER A 163 -8.74 -13.12 9.60
C SER A 163 -7.57 -12.74 8.65
N TRP A 164 -6.78 -13.73 8.25
CA TRP A 164 -5.67 -13.54 7.33
C TRP A 164 -6.15 -13.25 5.89
N THR A 165 -7.18 -13.94 5.41
CA THR A 165 -7.71 -13.68 4.07
C THR A 165 -8.36 -12.31 3.96
N ILE A 166 -9.07 -11.86 5.01
CA ILE A 166 -9.66 -10.52 5.06
C ILE A 166 -8.58 -9.44 5.02
N THR A 167 -7.51 -9.58 5.82
CA THR A 167 -6.40 -8.60 5.82
C THR A 167 -5.70 -8.53 4.46
N LEU A 168 -5.42 -9.67 3.83
CA LEU A 168 -4.84 -9.70 2.48
C LEU A 168 -5.76 -9.07 1.42
N ALA A 169 -7.06 -9.37 1.46
CA ALA A 169 -8.02 -8.78 0.52
C ALA A 169 -8.09 -7.24 0.66
N THR A 170 -8.00 -6.75 1.90
CA THR A 170 -8.03 -5.30 2.17
C THR A 170 -6.75 -4.62 1.64
N LEU A 171 -5.58 -5.24 1.86
CA LEU A 171 -4.30 -4.72 1.32
C LEU A 171 -4.30 -4.70 -0.21
N ALA A 172 -4.84 -5.74 -0.86
CA ALA A 172 -4.96 -5.79 -2.31
C ALA A 172 -5.87 -4.69 -2.86
N TRP A 173 -7.01 -4.42 -2.20
CA TRP A 173 -7.93 -3.35 -2.60
C TRP A 173 -7.26 -1.97 -2.54
N VAL A 174 -6.55 -1.67 -1.45
CA VAL A 174 -5.83 -0.38 -1.29
C VAL A 174 -4.79 -0.20 -2.39
N ALA A 175 -4.06 -1.27 -2.75
CA ALA A 175 -3.09 -1.24 -3.83
C ALA A 175 -3.74 -0.92 -5.19
N VAL A 176 -4.92 -1.48 -5.48
CA VAL A 176 -5.64 -1.20 -6.73
C VAL A 176 -6.16 0.24 -6.78
N SER A 177 -6.59 0.80 -5.66
CA SER A 177 -7.20 2.14 -5.62
C SER A 177 -6.21 3.29 -5.90
N LEU A 178 -4.91 3.06 -5.79
CA LEU A 178 -3.87 4.08 -6.03
C LEU A 178 -3.53 4.27 -7.53
N ASN A 179 -3.97 3.36 -8.39
CA ASN A 179 -3.43 3.25 -9.76
C ASN A 179 -3.92 4.29 -10.78
N ARG A 180 -4.89 5.16 -10.46
CA ARG A 180 -5.48 6.03 -11.50
C ARG A 180 -4.53 7.11 -11.98
N VAL A 181 -3.83 7.78 -11.06
CA VAL A 181 -2.82 8.79 -11.43
C VAL A 181 -1.64 8.13 -12.14
N ASP A 182 -1.24 6.93 -11.72
CA ASP A 182 -0.16 6.18 -12.36
C ASP A 182 -0.53 5.71 -13.77
N ALA A 183 -1.79 5.40 -14.03
CA ALA A 183 -2.28 5.06 -15.37
C ALA A 183 -2.19 6.26 -16.32
N VAL A 184 -2.61 7.46 -15.87
CA VAL A 184 -2.52 8.69 -16.66
C VAL A 184 -1.06 9.08 -16.92
N ARG A 185 -0.20 9.04 -15.89
CA ARG A 185 1.26 9.23 -16.05
C ARG A 185 1.87 8.22 -17.02
N GLY A 186 1.37 6.99 -16.99
CA GLY A 186 1.75 5.93 -17.93
C GLY A 186 1.45 6.29 -19.37
N GLN A 187 0.27 6.85 -19.66
CA GLN A 187 -0.08 7.32 -21.01
C GLN A 187 0.85 8.44 -21.50
N VAL A 188 1.22 9.38 -20.63
CA VAL A 188 2.18 10.45 -20.98
C VAL A 188 3.57 9.88 -21.26
N ALA A 189 4.03 8.94 -20.43
CA ALA A 189 5.32 8.27 -20.64
C ALA A 189 5.35 7.43 -21.93
N GLU A 190 4.25 6.73 -22.26
CA GLU A 190 4.09 5.99 -23.52
C GLU A 190 4.13 6.95 -24.71
N ALA A 191 3.44 8.08 -24.63
CA ALA A 191 3.46 9.11 -25.66
C ALA A 191 4.89 9.62 -25.92
N PHE A 192 5.66 9.93 -24.89
CA PHE A 192 7.06 10.35 -25.03
C PHE A 192 7.97 9.27 -25.60
N ALA A 193 7.76 8.01 -25.23
CA ALA A 193 8.51 6.90 -25.80
C ALA A 193 8.16 6.69 -27.29
N SER A 194 6.91 6.94 -27.67
CA SER A 194 6.44 6.77 -29.05
C SER A 194 7.05 7.76 -30.04
N VAL A 195 7.55 8.90 -29.56
CA VAL A 195 8.17 9.96 -30.38
C VAL A 195 9.71 9.95 -30.36
N ALA A 196 10.30 8.83 -29.92
CA ALA A 196 11.76 8.69 -29.86
C ALA A 196 12.42 8.80 -31.25
N PHE A 197 11.73 8.37 -32.31
CA PHE A 197 12.24 8.46 -33.68
C PHE A 197 12.35 9.93 -34.12
N GLU A 198 11.31 10.72 -33.92
CA GLU A 198 11.22 12.12 -34.27
C GLU A 198 12.26 12.94 -33.49
N ARG A 199 12.49 12.63 -32.21
CA ARG A 199 13.59 13.21 -31.42
C ARG A 199 14.96 12.91 -32.01
N GLY A 200 15.22 11.66 -32.38
CA GLY A 200 16.47 11.26 -33.04
C GLY A 200 16.68 11.97 -34.37
N THR A 201 15.61 12.22 -35.13
CA THR A 201 15.66 12.99 -36.38
C THR A 201 16.02 14.46 -36.13
N VAL A 202 15.46 15.10 -35.10
CA VAL A 202 15.84 16.47 -34.70
C VAL A 202 17.31 16.54 -34.28
N GLU A 203 17.77 15.56 -33.49
CA GLU A 203 19.18 15.47 -33.06
C GLU A 203 20.13 15.30 -34.25
N THR A 204 19.78 14.42 -35.19
CA THR A 204 20.56 14.20 -36.43
C THR A 204 20.57 15.47 -37.29
N TYR A 205 19.43 16.15 -37.43
CA TYR A 205 19.34 17.42 -38.15
C TYR A 205 20.27 18.48 -37.56
N LEU A 206 20.34 18.58 -36.22
CA LEU A 206 21.29 19.47 -35.55
C LEU A 206 22.74 19.12 -35.86
N GLN A 207 23.09 17.84 -35.89
CA GLN A 207 24.45 17.39 -36.21
C GLN A 207 24.85 17.76 -37.64
N ASP A 208 23.94 17.60 -38.59
CA ASP A 208 24.20 17.82 -40.01
C ASP A 208 24.18 19.31 -40.39
N HIS A 209 23.23 20.08 -39.84
CA HIS A 209 22.98 21.47 -40.26
C HIS A 209 23.52 22.50 -39.26
N GLY A 210 23.92 22.07 -38.06
CA GLY A 210 24.40 22.97 -37.01
C GLY A 210 23.33 23.90 -36.43
N ARG A 211 22.04 23.65 -36.71
CA ARG A 211 20.87 24.37 -36.17
C ARG A 211 19.69 23.42 -36.00
N LEU A 212 18.73 23.77 -35.14
CA LEU A 212 17.50 23.00 -34.98
C LEU A 212 16.56 23.20 -36.19
N PRO A 213 15.74 22.20 -36.53
CA PRO A 213 14.76 22.33 -37.61
C PRO A 213 13.62 23.28 -37.20
N GLU A 214 13.12 24.07 -38.13
CA GLU A 214 12.01 25.01 -37.85
C GLU A 214 10.67 24.28 -37.75
N ASP A 215 10.46 23.25 -38.58
CA ASP A 215 9.21 22.51 -38.72
C ASP A 215 9.46 21.02 -39.08
N ASN A 216 8.37 20.22 -39.15
CA ASN A 216 8.43 18.80 -39.56
C ASN A 216 9.10 18.63 -40.93
N LYS A 217 8.78 19.53 -41.88
CA LYS A 217 9.26 19.44 -43.25
C LYS A 217 10.77 19.63 -43.33
N ALA A 218 11.32 20.57 -42.56
CA ALA A 218 12.75 20.80 -42.43
C ALA A 218 13.45 19.57 -41.84
N ALA A 219 12.81 18.90 -40.89
CA ALA A 219 13.30 17.63 -40.32
C ALA A 219 13.04 16.41 -41.21
N ALA A 220 12.51 16.58 -42.44
CA ALA A 220 12.09 15.49 -43.33
C ALA A 220 11.09 14.50 -42.69
N LEU A 221 10.27 14.99 -41.76
CA LEU A 221 9.18 14.25 -41.13
C LEU A 221 7.86 14.46 -41.89
N PRO A 222 6.91 13.50 -41.81
CA PRO A 222 5.55 13.67 -42.29
C PRO A 222 4.83 14.86 -41.67
N SER A 223 3.68 15.22 -42.24
CA SER A 223 2.85 16.29 -41.68
C SER A 223 2.35 15.93 -40.26
N PRO A 224 2.10 16.91 -39.38
CA PRO A 224 1.75 16.62 -37.99
C PRO A 224 0.56 15.68 -37.79
N ALA A 225 -0.45 15.79 -38.65
CA ALA A 225 -1.66 14.95 -38.62
C ALA A 225 -1.42 13.51 -39.12
N GLU A 226 -0.39 13.28 -39.94
CA GLU A 226 -0.02 11.94 -40.38
C GLU A 226 0.71 11.17 -39.25
N LEU A 227 1.30 11.88 -38.29
CA LEU A 227 2.01 11.34 -37.12
C LEU A 227 1.07 10.96 -35.95
N HIS A 228 -0.13 10.48 -36.26
CA HIS A 228 -1.07 9.95 -35.28
C HIS A 228 -0.56 8.65 -34.62
N ARG A 229 -0.81 8.51 -33.31
CA ARG A 229 -0.48 7.34 -32.48
C ARG A 229 -1.65 7.02 -31.55
N ARG A 230 -1.60 5.88 -30.86
CA ARG A 230 -2.69 5.41 -29.98
C ARG A 230 -3.24 6.48 -29.03
N ASN A 231 -2.39 7.29 -28.40
CA ASN A 231 -2.78 8.33 -27.45
C ASN A 231 -2.52 9.76 -27.96
N LEU A 232 -2.01 9.92 -29.19
CA LEU A 232 -1.63 11.21 -29.76
C LEU A 232 -2.33 11.42 -31.09
N SER A 233 -3.01 12.54 -31.25
CA SER A 233 -3.64 12.91 -32.52
C SER A 233 -2.62 13.50 -33.48
N GLU A 234 -1.68 14.32 -32.98
CA GLU A 234 -0.73 15.09 -33.78
C GLU A 234 0.64 15.18 -33.08
N VAL A 235 1.70 15.16 -33.87
CA VAL A 235 3.09 15.43 -33.43
C VAL A 235 3.69 16.51 -34.32
N GLU A 236 3.92 17.69 -33.75
CA GLU A 236 4.44 18.84 -34.48
C GLU A 236 5.82 19.23 -33.96
N VAL A 237 6.76 19.49 -34.85
CA VAL A 237 8.07 20.05 -34.57
C VAL A 237 7.97 21.56 -34.72
N ILE A 238 8.29 22.29 -33.66
CA ILE A 238 8.30 23.76 -33.64
C ILE A 238 9.67 24.19 -33.12
N LYS A 239 10.50 24.75 -34.01
CA LYS A 239 11.86 25.22 -33.67
C LYS A 239 12.70 24.15 -32.95
N GLY A 240 12.57 22.90 -33.38
CA GLY A 240 13.24 21.72 -32.82
C GLY A 240 12.55 21.10 -31.61
N SER A 241 11.58 21.77 -30.99
CA SER A 241 10.79 21.20 -29.90
C SER A 241 9.63 20.39 -30.46
N LEU A 242 9.22 19.31 -29.78
CA LEU A 242 8.08 18.49 -30.21
C LEU A 242 6.84 18.83 -29.39
N LEU A 243 5.82 19.37 -30.04
CA LEU A 243 4.49 19.56 -29.48
C LEU A 243 3.68 18.28 -29.71
N LEU A 244 3.25 17.66 -28.62
CA LEU A 244 2.45 16.44 -28.61
C LEU A 244 1.02 16.79 -28.22
N LYS A 245 0.07 16.47 -29.09
CA LYS A 245 -1.36 16.68 -28.84
C LYS A 245 -2.02 15.34 -28.56
N PHE A 246 -2.63 15.22 -27.39
CA PHE A 246 -3.29 13.98 -26.97
C PHE A 246 -4.64 13.82 -27.67
N ASP A 247 -4.89 12.60 -28.13
CA ASP A 247 -6.13 12.25 -28.82
C ASP A 247 -7.32 12.28 -27.84
N ALA A 248 -8.35 13.04 -28.18
CA ALA A 248 -9.53 13.22 -27.34
C ALA A 248 -10.39 11.95 -27.21
N ALA A 249 -10.28 11.00 -28.13
CA ALA A 249 -11.08 9.77 -28.14
C ALA A 249 -10.43 8.62 -27.33
N THR A 250 -9.11 8.59 -27.27
CA THR A 250 -8.36 7.44 -26.70
C THR A 250 -7.58 7.77 -25.43
N ALA A 251 -7.17 9.03 -25.25
CA ALA A 251 -6.49 9.46 -24.03
C ALA A 251 -7.46 9.57 -22.85
N ASP A 252 -6.92 9.53 -21.64
CA ASP A 252 -7.69 9.80 -20.42
C ASP A 252 -8.31 11.21 -20.46
N VAL A 253 -9.46 11.41 -19.80
CA VAL A 253 -10.18 12.70 -19.75
C VAL A 253 -9.32 13.86 -19.26
N HIS A 254 -8.29 13.58 -18.45
CA HIS A 254 -7.35 14.59 -17.96
C HIS A 254 -6.26 14.98 -18.99
N LEU A 255 -6.13 14.23 -20.08
CA LEU A 255 -5.17 14.47 -21.17
C LEU A 255 -5.85 14.77 -22.50
N ALA A 256 -7.08 14.29 -22.70
CA ALA A 256 -7.86 14.38 -23.93
C ALA A 256 -7.89 15.82 -24.49
N GLY A 257 -7.28 16.02 -25.67
CA GLY A 257 -7.22 17.32 -26.35
C GLY A 257 -6.19 18.30 -25.80
N HIS A 258 -5.48 17.95 -24.72
CA HIS A 258 -4.41 18.75 -24.15
C HIS A 258 -3.07 18.52 -24.85
N GLN A 259 -2.13 19.43 -24.61
CA GLN A 259 -0.84 19.45 -25.26
C GLN A 259 0.30 19.41 -24.25
N VAL A 260 1.35 18.68 -24.63
CA VAL A 260 2.59 18.60 -23.87
C VAL A 260 3.76 18.84 -24.82
N LEU A 261 4.66 19.72 -24.43
CA LEU A 261 5.80 20.15 -25.23
C LEU A 261 7.09 19.49 -24.72
N LEU A 262 7.82 18.84 -25.62
CA LEU A 262 9.19 18.39 -25.41
C LEU A 262 10.14 19.44 -25.99
N ILE A 263 10.71 20.25 -25.12
CA ILE A 263 11.60 21.36 -25.47
C ILE A 263 13.00 20.81 -25.76
N ALA A 264 13.50 21.09 -26.97
CA ALA A 264 14.87 20.82 -27.35
C ALA A 264 15.77 21.99 -26.92
N VAL A 265 16.60 21.79 -25.91
CA VAL A 265 17.62 22.74 -25.46
C VAL A 265 18.96 22.34 -26.07
N ARG A 266 19.48 23.21 -26.93
CA ARG A 266 20.76 22.99 -27.59
C ARG A 266 21.93 23.23 -26.62
N ASP A 267 22.84 22.26 -26.54
CA ASP A 267 24.13 22.38 -25.87
C ASP A 267 25.24 21.94 -26.84
N GLY A 268 25.82 22.94 -27.53
CA GLY A 268 26.79 22.70 -28.60
C GLY A 268 26.21 21.93 -29.79
N ARG A 269 26.57 20.64 -29.90
CA ARG A 269 26.08 19.69 -30.91
C ARG A 269 25.15 18.61 -30.32
N GLN A 270 24.80 18.73 -29.05
CA GLN A 270 23.87 17.85 -28.36
C GLN A 270 22.54 18.57 -28.10
N VAL A 271 21.48 17.78 -27.93
CA VAL A 271 20.16 18.27 -27.54
C VAL A 271 19.83 17.68 -26.18
N HIS A 272 19.53 18.54 -25.21
CA HIS A 272 18.91 18.16 -23.95
C HIS A 272 17.40 18.35 -24.08
N TRP A 273 16.64 17.35 -23.65
CA TRP A 273 15.19 17.38 -23.76
C TRP A 273 14.56 17.69 -22.41
N HIS A 274 13.75 18.74 -22.39
CA HIS A 274 12.95 19.12 -21.23
C HIS A 274 11.47 18.98 -21.57
N CYS A 275 10.63 18.82 -20.57
CA CYS A 275 9.18 18.77 -20.76
C CYS A 275 8.57 20.06 -20.22
N ALA A 276 7.58 20.57 -20.91
CA ALA A 276 6.71 21.61 -20.42
C ALA A 276 5.27 21.27 -20.82
N THR A 277 4.30 21.75 -20.06
CA THR A 277 2.90 21.69 -20.44
C THR A 277 2.25 23.04 -20.18
N PHE A 278 1.19 23.32 -20.92
CA PHE A 278 0.38 24.52 -20.73
C PHE A 278 -0.97 24.19 -20.09
N ASP A 279 -1.51 23.00 -20.36
CA ASP A 279 -2.90 22.65 -20.05
C ASP A 279 -3.06 21.38 -19.21
N VAL A 280 -1.97 20.63 -18.94
CA VAL A 280 -2.00 19.40 -18.13
C VAL A 280 -1.49 19.70 -16.73
N ASP A 281 -2.17 19.19 -15.70
CA ASP A 281 -1.70 19.31 -14.32
C ASP A 281 -0.40 18.50 -14.11
N ASP A 282 0.60 19.11 -13.47
CA ASP A 282 1.91 18.51 -13.17
C ASP A 282 1.80 17.15 -12.47
N ARG A 283 0.71 16.92 -11.70
CA ARG A 283 0.45 15.65 -11.04
C ARG A 283 0.34 14.49 -12.04
N TYR A 284 -0.05 14.75 -13.29
CA TYR A 284 -0.18 13.74 -14.34
C TYR A 284 1.07 13.58 -15.20
N LEU A 285 2.08 14.42 -14.99
CA LEU A 285 3.35 14.31 -15.69
C LEU A 285 4.29 13.32 -15.00
N PRO A 286 5.21 12.70 -15.76
CA PRO A 286 6.33 11.97 -15.20
C PRO A 286 7.18 12.86 -14.27
N VAL A 287 7.83 12.26 -13.26
CA VAL A 287 8.67 12.98 -12.29
C VAL A 287 9.78 13.81 -12.96
N HIS A 288 10.32 13.31 -14.07
CA HIS A 288 11.35 14.02 -14.84
C HIS A 288 10.84 15.24 -15.62
N CYS A 289 9.51 15.37 -15.76
CA CYS A 289 8.85 16.46 -16.47
C CYS A 289 8.14 17.46 -15.56
N SER A 290 7.90 17.11 -14.29
CA SER A 290 7.21 17.96 -13.30
C SER A 290 8.15 18.87 -12.49
N ALA A 291 9.46 18.82 -12.77
CA ALA A 291 10.40 19.75 -12.18
C ALA A 291 10.41 21.03 -13.03
N ASN A 292 9.81 22.09 -12.48
CA ASN A 292 9.85 23.47 -13.01
C ASN A 292 11.20 23.80 -13.67
N LEU A 293 11.12 24.29 -14.91
CA LEU A 293 12.19 25.02 -15.60
C LEU A 293 12.52 26.33 -14.86
#